data_AF-A0A392MGI9-F1
#
_entry.id   AF-A0A392MGI9-F1
#
_cell.length_a   1.000
_cell.length_b   1.000
_cell.length_c   1.000
_cell.angle_alpha   90.00
_cell.angle_beta   90.00
_cell.angle_gamma   90.00
#
_symmetry.space_group_name_H-M   'P 1'
#
loop_
_entity.id
_entity.type
_entity.pdbx_description
1 polymer ?
#
loop_
_entity_poly.entity_id
_entity_poly.type
_entity_poly.pdbx_seq_one_letter_code
_entity_poly.pdbx_strand_id
1 'polypeptide(L)'
;GGRDVVYVRQHQSSSLSAPDIENYVKDIENDRFLDAKNTSGPAALKYKEKDVTVIFRRRGGDDLEQSHTKWVETVKLAPDIINMKFTPIVSLLEEVHGVKLLARAIELYLECKF
;
A
#
# COMPACT_ATOMS: atom_id res chain seq x y z
N GLY A 1 10.02 8.45 3.38
CA GLY A 1 9.48 7.09 3.55
C GLY A 1 8.06 7.17 4.02
N GLY A 2 7.13 7.44 3.11
CA GLY A 2 5.70 7.39 3.40
C GLY A 2 4.96 6.99 2.14
N ARG A 3 3.94 6.16 2.27
CA ARG A 3 3.12 5.74 1.13
C ARG A 3 1.66 5.68 1.53
N ASP A 4 0.83 6.35 0.75
CA ASP A 4 -0.63 6.32 0.86
C ASP A 4 -1.19 5.63 -0.39
N VAL A 5 -1.86 4.48 -0.24
CA VAL A 5 -2.39 3.67 -1.34
C VAL A 5 -3.89 3.46 -1.15
N VAL A 6 -4.62 3.60 -2.25
CA VAL A 6 -6.01 3.19 -2.36
C VAL A 6 -6.10 1.97 -3.28
N TYR A 7 -6.66 0.88 -2.76
CA TYR A 7 -7.02 -0.28 -3.56
C TYR A 7 -8.51 -0.25 -3.84
N VAL A 8 -8.87 -0.36 -5.11
CA VAL A 8 -10.26 -0.43 -5.56
C VAL A 8 -10.47 -1.77 -6.26
N ARG A 9 -11.46 -2.53 -5.79
CA ARG A 9 -11.83 -3.82 -6.38
C ARG A 9 -13.32 -3.83 -6.69
N GLN A 10 -13.65 -3.96 -7.97
CA GLN A 10 -15.00 -4.24 -8.43
C GLN A 10 -15.34 -5.71 -8.16
N HIS A 11 -16.51 -5.98 -7.57
CA HIS A 11 -17.03 -7.35 -7.41
C HIS A 11 -17.64 -7.86 -8.71
N GLN A 12 -17.68 -9.18 -8.87
CA GLN A 12 -18.30 -9.82 -10.06
C GLN A 12 -19.80 -9.55 -10.16
N SER A 13 -20.46 -9.24 -9.05
CA SER A 13 -21.88 -8.85 -9.01
C SER A 13 -22.13 -7.41 -9.46
N SER A 14 -21.08 -6.58 -9.52
CA SER A 14 -21.21 -5.16 -9.82
C SER A 14 -21.66 -4.94 -11.26
N SER A 15 -22.72 -4.14 -11.43
CA SER A 15 -23.22 -3.72 -12.74
C SER A 15 -22.50 -2.49 -13.32
N LEU A 16 -21.45 -1.99 -12.66
CA LEU A 16 -20.74 -0.79 -13.09
C LEU A 16 -19.95 -1.02 -14.37
N SER A 17 -20.01 -0.05 -15.27
CA SER A 17 -19.16 -0.02 -16.46
C SER A 17 -17.75 0.48 -16.13
N ALA A 18 -16.79 0.27 -17.04
CA ALA A 18 -15.44 0.81 -16.87
C ALA A 18 -15.41 2.35 -16.68
N PRO A 19 -16.16 3.16 -17.46
CA PRO A 19 -16.28 4.59 -17.21
C PRO A 19 -16.81 4.96 -15.82
N ASP A 20 -17.77 4.18 -15.29
CA ASP A 20 -18.30 4.42 -13.94
C ASP A 20 -17.22 4.19 -12.89
N ILE A 21 -16.40 3.14 -13.06
CA ILE A 21 -15.26 2.86 -12.18
C ILE A 21 -14.19 3.94 -12.29
N GLU A 22 -13.91 4.46 -13.49
CA GLU A 22 -12.95 5.57 -13.67
C GLU A 22 -13.40 6.85 -12.96
N ASN A 23 -14.66 7.23 -13.14
CA ASN A 23 -15.23 8.39 -12.44
C ASN A 23 -15.20 8.18 -10.93
N TYR A 24 -15.49 6.97 -10.50
CA TYR A 24 -15.43 6.59 -9.10
C TYR A 24 -14.03 6.69 -8.48
N VAL A 25 -13.00 6.27 -9.22
CA VAL A 25 -11.60 6.44 -8.79
C VAL A 25 -11.22 7.91 -8.68
N LYS A 26 -11.65 8.75 -9.64
CA LYS A 26 -11.44 10.21 -9.59
C LYS A 26 -12.09 10.85 -8.38
N ASP A 27 -13.31 10.43 -8.02
CA ASP A 27 -14.00 10.94 -6.84
C ASP A 27 -13.22 10.61 -5.56
N ILE A 28 -12.68 9.39 -5.44
CA ILE A 28 -11.84 9.00 -4.30
C ILE A 28 -10.54 9.81 -4.27
N GLU A 29 -9.94 10.05 -5.43
CA GLU A 29 -8.72 10.86 -5.54
C GLU A 29 -8.97 12.29 -5.04
N ASN A 30 -10.05 12.91 -5.50
CA ASN A 30 -10.43 14.27 -5.10
C ASN A 30 -10.74 14.37 -3.61
N ASP A 31 -11.51 13.42 -3.05
CA ASP A 31 -11.87 13.40 -1.63
C ASP A 31 -10.64 13.12 -0.74
N ARG A 32 -9.72 12.25 -1.17
CA ARG A 32 -8.58 11.80 -0.34
C ARG A 32 -7.36 12.71 -0.43
N PHE A 33 -7.02 13.19 -1.62
CA PHE A 33 -5.72 13.83 -1.87
C PHE A 33 -5.80 15.33 -2.15
N LEU A 34 -6.95 15.85 -2.58
CA LEU A 34 -7.09 17.27 -2.92
C LEU A 34 -7.70 18.12 -1.80
N ASP A 35 -7.95 17.54 -0.61
CA ASP A 35 -8.59 18.18 0.55
C ASP A 35 -9.83 19.04 0.18
N ALA A 36 -10.53 18.68 -0.92
CA ALA A 36 -11.47 19.57 -1.58
C ALA A 36 -12.77 19.79 -0.78
N LYS A 37 -13.07 18.94 0.20
CA LYS A 37 -14.20 19.10 1.13
C LYS A 37 -13.88 18.49 2.49
N ASN A 38 -14.12 19.25 3.55
CA ASN A 38 -14.23 18.78 4.94
C ASN A 38 -15.44 17.82 5.11
N THR A 39 -15.48 16.69 4.41
CA THR A 39 -16.51 15.67 4.68
C THR A 39 -16.03 14.76 5.78
N SER A 40 -16.40 15.13 7.00
CA SER A 40 -16.36 14.30 8.20
C SER A 40 -17.22 13.05 8.00
N GLY A 41 -16.60 11.96 7.57
CA GLY A 41 -17.24 10.65 7.50
C GLY A 41 -16.25 9.58 7.06
N PRO A 42 -16.43 8.30 7.44
CA PRO A 42 -15.59 7.23 6.93
C PRO A 42 -15.83 7.15 5.43
N ALA A 43 -14.86 7.56 4.61
CA ALA A 43 -14.92 7.50 3.16
C ALA A 43 -15.41 6.12 2.67
N ALA A 44 -15.05 5.05 3.39
CA ALA A 44 -15.49 3.68 3.15
C ALA A 44 -17.02 3.47 3.09
N LEU A 45 -17.84 4.30 3.76
CA LEU A 45 -19.30 4.12 3.79
C LEU A 45 -19.99 4.60 2.52
N LYS A 46 -19.49 5.66 1.87
CA LYS A 46 -20.06 6.16 0.59
C LYS A 46 -19.87 5.17 -0.57
N TYR A 47 -18.96 4.23 -0.40
CA TYR A 47 -18.34 3.46 -1.46
C TYR A 47 -18.75 1.98 -1.47
N LYS A 48 -19.33 1.48 -0.37
CA LYS A 48 -19.83 0.10 -0.29
C LYS A 48 -21.11 -0.15 -1.07
N GLU A 49 -21.84 0.89 -1.43
CA GLU A 49 -23.17 0.79 -2.04
C GLU A 49 -23.14 0.36 -3.52
N LYS A 50 -21.96 0.38 -4.18
CA LYS A 50 -21.83 0.10 -5.62
C LYS A 50 -21.24 -1.28 -5.98
N ASP A 51 -21.25 -2.25 -5.05
CA ASP A 51 -20.54 -3.54 -5.21
C ASP A 51 -19.05 -3.36 -5.52
N VAL A 52 -18.43 -2.39 -4.87
CA VAL A 52 -17.00 -2.10 -4.96
C VAL A 52 -16.41 -2.09 -3.55
N THR A 53 -15.25 -2.72 -3.38
CA THR A 53 -14.48 -2.64 -2.14
C THR A 53 -13.34 -1.67 -2.30
N VAL A 54 -13.27 -0.72 -1.38
CA VAL A 54 -12.19 0.27 -1.29
C VAL A 54 -11.41 0.02 -0.01
N ILE A 55 -10.10 -0.18 -0.15
CA ILE A 55 -9.18 -0.39 0.97
C ILE A 55 -8.15 0.71 0.96
N PHE A 56 -8.05 1.39 2.09
CA PHE A 56 -7.06 2.43 2.33
C PHE A 56 -5.89 1.86 3.12
N ARG A 57 -4.67 2.08 2.64
CA ARG A 57 -3.44 1.63 3.31
C ARG A 57 -2.40 2.73 3.31
N ARG A 58 -2.00 3.13 4.52
CA ARG A 58 -0.85 4.02 4.74
C ARG A 58 0.32 3.26 5.35
N ARG A 59 1.51 3.77 5.08
CA ARG A 59 2.78 3.35 5.69
C ARG A 59 3.58 4.60 6.04
N GLY A 60 4.02 4.68 7.29
CA GLY A 60 4.70 5.86 7.85
C GLY A 60 3.72 6.98 8.18
N GLY A 61 4.15 7.87 9.08
CA GLY A 61 3.33 8.95 9.62
C GLY A 61 2.32 8.47 10.66
N ASP A 62 1.38 9.35 10.99
CA ASP A 62 0.24 9.06 11.87
C ASP A 62 -0.96 8.56 11.05
N ASP A 63 -1.27 7.28 11.17
CA ASP A 63 -2.37 6.64 10.45
C ASP A 63 -3.77 7.13 10.89
N LEU A 64 -3.88 7.86 12.01
CA LEU A 64 -5.15 8.44 12.47
C LEU A 64 -5.48 9.78 11.80
N GLU A 65 -4.48 10.53 11.33
CA GLU A 65 -4.68 11.80 10.63
C GLU A 65 -5.42 11.56 9.30
N GLN A 66 -6.56 12.19 9.09
CA GLN A 66 -7.37 11.93 7.89
C GLN A 66 -6.91 12.75 6.69
N SER A 67 -6.51 14.01 6.91
CA SER A 67 -6.04 14.88 5.83
C SER A 67 -4.74 14.35 5.27
N HIS A 68 -4.69 14.17 3.95
CA HIS A 68 -3.48 13.73 3.29
C HIS A 68 -2.34 14.73 3.47
N THR A 69 -2.62 16.03 3.32
CA THR A 69 -1.62 17.09 3.46
C THR A 69 -1.01 17.10 4.86
N LYS A 70 -1.82 16.98 5.92
CA LYS A 70 -1.33 16.89 7.30
C LYS A 70 -0.57 15.60 7.56
N TRP A 71 -1.06 14.46 7.05
CA TRP A 71 -0.37 13.18 7.18
C TRP A 71 1.04 13.23 6.57
N VAL A 72 1.21 13.86 5.40
CA VAL A 72 2.53 14.03 4.76
C VAL A 72 3.53 14.74 5.68
N GLU A 73 3.09 15.67 6.53
CA GLU A 73 3.96 16.32 7.50
C GLU A 73 4.43 15.35 8.60
N THR A 74 3.53 14.48 9.07
CA THR A 74 3.84 13.47 10.10
C THR A 74 4.83 12.40 9.59
N VAL A 75 4.82 12.10 8.29
CA VAL A 75 5.76 11.15 7.66
C VAL A 75 7.22 11.54 7.88
N LYS A 76 7.52 12.84 7.98
CA LYS A 76 8.89 13.32 8.24
C LYS A 76 9.39 12.90 9.62
N LEU A 77 8.49 12.86 10.61
CA LEU A 77 8.81 12.49 11.99
C LEU A 77 8.82 10.97 12.18
N ALA A 78 7.96 10.25 11.46
CA ALA A 78 7.83 8.80 11.57
C ALA A 78 7.85 8.13 10.18
N PRO A 79 8.99 8.12 9.46
CA PRO A 79 9.05 7.49 8.15
C PRO A 79 9.05 5.96 8.24
N ASP A 80 8.51 5.31 7.21
CA ASP A 80 8.56 3.86 6.98
C ASP A 80 9.18 3.52 5.61
N ILE A 81 9.66 2.29 5.46
CA ILE A 81 10.29 1.75 4.25
C ILE A 81 9.21 1.54 3.19
N ILE A 82 9.31 2.29 2.08
CA ILE A 82 8.38 2.20 0.94
C ILE A 82 8.97 1.45 -0.25
N ASN A 83 10.30 1.36 -0.32
CA ASN A 83 11.01 0.61 -1.34
C ASN A 83 12.33 0.11 -0.76
N MET A 84 12.77 -1.06 -1.19
CA MET A 84 14.01 -1.68 -0.73
C MET A 84 14.70 -2.41 -1.87
N LYS A 85 16.03 -2.38 -1.84
CA LYS A 85 16.88 -3.22 -2.69
C LYS A 85 17.36 -4.37 -1.83
N PHE A 86 17.09 -5.59 -2.29
CA PHE A 86 17.56 -6.78 -1.60
C PHE A 86 18.95 -7.16 -2.06
N THR A 87 19.77 -7.54 -1.09
CA THR A 87 21.11 -8.06 -1.28
C THR A 87 21.17 -9.40 -0.55
N PRO A 88 21.54 -10.52 -1.21
CA PRO A 88 21.62 -11.81 -0.54
C PRO A 88 22.59 -11.74 0.65
N ILE A 89 22.20 -12.25 1.81
CA ILE A 89 23.05 -12.20 3.02
C ILE A 89 24.44 -12.83 2.79
N VAL A 90 24.52 -13.84 1.91
CA VAL A 90 25.78 -14.51 1.53
C VAL A 90 26.79 -13.58 0.86
N SER A 91 26.34 -12.51 0.21
CA SER A 91 27.24 -11.50 -0.39
C SER A 91 27.88 -10.58 0.65
N LEU A 92 27.42 -10.61 1.90
CA LEU A 92 28.00 -9.84 3.02
C LEU A 92 28.95 -10.70 3.88
N LEU A 93 29.10 -11.99 3.57
CA LEU A 93 29.82 -12.98 4.38
C LEU A 93 31.07 -13.50 3.66
N GLU A 94 31.89 -12.60 3.12
CA GLU A 94 33.14 -13.00 2.44
C GLU A 94 34.05 -13.79 3.41
N GLU A 95 34.64 -14.88 2.90
CA GLU A 95 35.60 -15.75 3.61
C GLU A 95 35.04 -16.58 4.80
N VAL A 96 33.73 -16.62 5.02
CA VAL A 96 33.13 -17.44 6.09
C VAL A 96 32.95 -18.90 5.66
N HIS A 97 33.42 -19.83 6.49
CA HIS A 97 33.23 -21.27 6.28
C HIS A 97 31.73 -21.62 6.30
N GLY A 98 31.25 -22.36 5.31
CA GLY A 98 29.83 -22.76 5.21
C GLY A 98 28.91 -21.83 4.42
N VAL A 99 29.41 -20.71 3.86
CA VAL A 99 28.61 -19.79 3.02
C VAL A 99 27.93 -20.48 1.84
N LYS A 100 28.59 -21.48 1.23
CA LYS A 100 28.00 -22.27 0.14
C LYS A 100 26.77 -23.08 0.58
N LEU A 101 26.79 -23.61 1.81
CA LEU A 101 25.66 -24.33 2.39
C LEU A 101 24.51 -23.38 2.69
N LEU A 102 24.82 -22.19 3.23
CA LEU A 102 23.82 -21.15 3.46
C LEU A 102 23.19 -20.66 2.16
N ALA A 103 23.98 -20.42 1.12
CA ALA A 103 23.47 -20.07 -0.21
C ALA A 103 22.50 -21.13 -0.73
N ARG A 104 22.86 -22.41 -0.59
CA ARG A 104 22.01 -23.53 -1.00
C ARG A 104 20.72 -23.62 -0.18
N ALA A 105 20.78 -23.39 1.13
CA ALA A 105 19.61 -23.39 1.99
C ALA A 105 18.64 -22.25 1.62
N ILE A 106 19.16 -21.06 1.28
CA ILE A 106 18.36 -19.92 0.83
C ILE A 106 17.69 -20.23 -0.51
N GLU A 107 18.40 -20.79 -1.49
CA GLU A 107 17.81 -21.25 -2.76
C GLU A 107 16.63 -22.19 -2.53
N LEU A 108 16.85 -23.25 -1.74
CA LEU A 108 15.81 -24.23 -1.44
C LEU A 108 14.60 -23.62 -0.72
N TYR A 109 14.83 -22.67 0.18
CA TYR A 109 13.76 -21.93 0.85
C TYR A 109 12.94 -21.09 -0.14
N LEU A 110 13.60 -20.39 -1.06
CA LEU A 110 12.93 -19.55 -2.06
C LEU A 110 12.20 -20.36 -3.14
N GLU A 111 12.67 -21.56 -3.46
CA GLU A 111 12.00 -22.49 -4.39
C GLU A 111 10.78 -23.18 -3.76
N CYS A 112 10.66 -23.15 -2.44
CA CYS A 112 9.56 -23.77 -1.72
C CYS A 112 8.25 -23.04 -2.03
N LYS A 113 7.42 -23.64 -2.88
CA LYS A 113 6.07 -23.15 -3.14
C LYS A 113 5.13 -23.65 -2.05
N PHE A 114 4.60 -22.70 -1.28
CA PHE A 114 3.43 -22.90 -0.42
C PHE A 114 2.14 -22.62 -1.20
#